data_AF-A0AAU2C6E7-F1
#
_entry.id   AF-A0AAU2C6E7-F1
#
_cell.length_a   1.000
_cell.length_b   1.000
_cell.length_c   1.000
_cell.angle_alpha   90.00
_cell.angle_beta   90.00
_cell.angle_gamma   90.00
#
_symmetry.space_group_name_H-M   'P 1'
#
loop_
_entity.id
_entity.type
_entity.pdbx_description
1 polymer ?
#
loop_
_entity_poly.entity_id
_entity_poly.type
_entity_poly.pdbx_seq_one_letter_code
_entity_poly.pdbx_strand_id
1 'polypeptide(L)'
;MARTGTGRTGRAAAAVKGARRPEVRLPPLEPYGGGGLEPDGDYDGVGFRELDLAGQDGGGARFMDCALTGCALDGTRLRHARFLDSVLTGIRGVGTDLAEATLRDVELLDARLGGTQLHGAVLERVVIRGGKIDYLNLRQARLRDVVFESCVLVEPDFGGARLERVEFVDCALKSADFTAATLADVDLRGAVELGLAGGVDRLSGAVISAAQLLDLAPVLAAELGLRVEG
;
A
#
# COMPACT_ATOMS: atom_id res chain seq x y z
N MET A 1 -39.81 -15.23 42.21
CA MET A 1 -38.36 -15.42 42.46
C MET A 1 -37.89 -16.53 41.51
N ALA A 2 -36.85 -16.45 40.70
CA ALA A 2 -35.94 -15.40 40.25
C ALA A 2 -35.17 -15.95 39.02
N ARG A 3 -34.87 -15.08 38.04
CA ARG A 3 -33.69 -15.01 37.14
C ARG A 3 -33.37 -16.22 36.23
N THR A 4 -33.61 -16.12 34.91
CA THR A 4 -32.72 -15.59 33.83
C THR A 4 -31.36 -16.26 33.69
N GLY A 5 -31.08 -16.79 32.50
CA GLY A 5 -29.75 -17.24 32.06
C GLY A 5 -29.68 -17.40 30.54
N THR A 6 -29.78 -16.28 29.81
CA THR A 6 -29.48 -16.19 28.38
C THR A 6 -27.99 -16.40 28.12
N GLY A 7 -27.62 -17.58 27.65
CA GLY A 7 -26.28 -17.87 27.13
C GLY A 7 -26.10 -17.25 25.74
N ARG A 8 -25.85 -15.94 25.67
CA ARG A 8 -25.28 -15.31 24.47
C ARG A 8 -23.79 -15.66 24.47
N THR A 9 -23.44 -16.78 23.84
CA THR A 9 -22.05 -17.10 23.53
C THR A 9 -21.49 -15.94 22.70
N GLY A 10 -20.61 -15.15 23.30
CA GLY A 10 -19.81 -14.17 22.57
C GLY A 10 -19.08 -14.91 21.46
N ARG A 11 -19.50 -14.68 20.21
CA ARG A 11 -18.79 -15.15 19.04
C ARG A 11 -17.41 -14.49 19.15
N ALA A 12 -16.37 -15.27 19.49
CA ALA A 12 -15.01 -14.80 19.45
C ALA A 12 -14.83 -14.12 18.08
N ALA A 13 -14.46 -12.85 18.08
CA ALA A 13 -14.20 -12.14 16.84
C ALA A 13 -13.20 -12.99 16.05
N ALA A 14 -13.58 -13.41 14.83
CA ALA A 14 -12.69 -14.22 14.01
C ALA A 14 -11.38 -13.45 13.83
N ALA A 15 -10.25 -14.12 14.07
CA ALA A 15 -8.94 -13.50 13.90
C ALA A 15 -8.78 -13.01 12.46
N VAL A 16 -8.21 -11.81 12.28
CA VAL A 16 -7.85 -11.26 10.97
C VAL A 16 -6.94 -12.25 10.25
N LYS A 17 -7.25 -12.53 8.98
CA LYS A 17 -6.35 -13.33 8.15
C LYS A 17 -5.15 -12.49 7.74
N GLY A 18 -3.95 -12.96 8.07
CA GLY A 18 -2.72 -12.27 7.66
C GLY A 18 -2.49 -12.29 6.15
N ALA A 19 -1.76 -11.28 5.67
CA ALA A 19 -1.30 -11.14 4.30
C ALA A 19 -0.29 -12.23 3.93
N ARG A 20 -0.42 -12.80 2.73
CA ARG A 20 0.63 -13.64 2.15
C ARG A 20 1.75 -12.77 1.59
N ARG A 21 2.96 -12.93 2.12
CA ARG A 21 4.15 -12.23 1.62
C ARG A 21 4.58 -12.80 0.26
N PRO A 22 5.23 -12.01 -0.60
CA PRO A 22 5.86 -12.51 -1.81
C PRO A 22 7.01 -13.47 -1.48
N GLU A 23 7.30 -14.39 -2.40
CA GLU A 23 8.45 -15.30 -2.32
C GLU A 23 9.43 -14.99 -3.47
N VAL A 24 9.87 -13.74 -3.58
CA VAL A 24 10.72 -13.31 -4.71
C VAL A 24 12.08 -13.98 -4.65
N ARG A 25 12.49 -14.61 -5.75
CA ARG A 25 13.82 -15.19 -5.93
C ARG A 25 14.35 -14.85 -7.32
N LEU A 26 15.08 -13.75 -7.39
CA LEU A 26 15.62 -13.27 -8.66
C LEU A 26 16.68 -14.23 -9.24
N PRO A 27 16.69 -14.46 -10.57
CA PRO A 27 17.80 -15.12 -11.26
C PRO A 27 19.04 -14.20 -11.29
N PRO A 28 20.18 -14.69 -11.82
CA PRO A 28 21.28 -13.80 -12.22
C PRO A 28 20.76 -12.72 -13.19
N LEU A 29 21.04 -11.47 -12.88
CA LEU A 29 20.50 -10.33 -13.63
C LEU A 29 21.46 -9.84 -14.69
N GLU A 30 20.95 -9.60 -15.89
CA GLU A 30 21.67 -8.88 -16.93
C GLU A 30 21.66 -7.37 -16.63
N PRO A 31 22.80 -6.66 -16.74
CA PRO A 31 22.81 -5.21 -16.61
C PRO A 31 21.92 -4.58 -17.68
N TYR A 32 21.13 -3.58 -17.28
CA TYR A 32 20.32 -2.82 -18.22
C TYR A 32 21.18 -2.21 -19.33
N GLY A 33 20.85 -2.52 -20.59
CA GLY A 33 21.63 -2.17 -21.77
C GLY A 33 21.62 -0.69 -22.18
N GLY A 34 20.83 0.15 -21.50
CA GLY A 34 20.61 1.55 -21.86
C GLY A 34 19.47 1.73 -22.86
N GLY A 35 19.35 2.93 -23.44
CA GLY A 35 18.31 3.27 -24.43
C GLY A 35 17.08 3.99 -23.86
N GLY A 36 16.92 4.01 -22.54
CA GLY A 36 15.73 4.55 -21.89
C GLY A 36 14.59 3.53 -21.89
N LEU A 37 13.62 3.74 -21.01
CA LEU A 37 12.43 2.91 -20.98
C LEU A 37 11.65 3.07 -22.29
N GLU A 38 11.22 1.94 -22.83
CA GLU A 38 10.36 1.85 -24.00
C GLU A 38 8.92 1.51 -23.58
N PRO A 39 7.89 2.14 -24.20
CA PRO A 39 6.50 1.71 -24.07
C PRO A 39 6.33 0.27 -24.53
N ASP A 40 5.55 -0.51 -23.77
CA ASP A 40 5.37 -1.96 -23.96
C ASP A 40 6.68 -2.76 -23.99
N GLY A 41 7.79 -2.19 -23.50
CA GLY A 41 9.09 -2.85 -23.42
C GLY A 41 9.04 -4.09 -22.52
N ASP A 42 9.78 -5.13 -22.88
CA ASP A 42 9.86 -6.38 -22.12
C ASP A 42 11.25 -6.52 -21.49
N TYR A 43 11.30 -6.38 -20.17
CA TYR A 43 12.50 -6.54 -19.36
C TYR A 43 12.34 -7.80 -18.51
N ASP A 44 13.14 -8.81 -18.82
CA ASP A 44 13.15 -10.10 -18.15
C ASP A 44 14.54 -10.38 -17.58
N GLY A 45 14.65 -10.55 -16.26
CA GLY A 45 15.94 -10.80 -15.62
C GLY A 45 16.89 -9.61 -15.67
N VAL A 46 16.38 -8.37 -15.70
CA VAL A 46 17.21 -7.16 -15.89
C VAL A 46 17.47 -6.41 -14.58
N GLY A 47 18.74 -6.02 -14.39
CA GLY A 47 19.20 -5.17 -13.30
C GLY A 47 19.36 -3.71 -13.74
N PHE A 48 18.49 -2.84 -13.24
CA PHE A 48 18.58 -1.38 -13.37
C PHE A 48 19.27 -0.84 -12.12
N ARG A 49 20.42 -0.17 -12.27
CA ARG A 49 21.21 0.32 -11.14
C ARG A 49 21.56 1.79 -11.31
N GLU A 50 21.16 2.59 -10.33
CA GLU A 50 21.52 4.02 -10.19
C GLU A 50 21.20 4.85 -11.44
N LEU A 51 20.15 4.46 -12.17
CA LEU A 51 19.73 5.14 -13.39
C LEU A 51 18.87 6.36 -13.09
N ASP A 52 19.07 7.42 -13.87
CA ASP A 52 18.11 8.51 -13.99
C ASP A 52 17.09 8.16 -15.08
N LEU A 53 15.87 7.81 -14.64
CA LEU A 53 14.75 7.48 -15.51
C LEU A 53 13.70 8.61 -15.54
N ALA A 54 14.06 9.81 -15.07
CA ALA A 54 13.13 10.93 -14.98
C ALA A 54 12.49 11.27 -16.33
N GLY A 55 11.16 11.45 -16.32
CA GLY A 55 10.36 11.81 -17.50
C GLY A 55 10.26 10.75 -18.60
N GLN A 56 10.92 9.60 -18.46
CA GLN A 56 10.88 8.52 -19.45
C GLN A 56 9.49 7.88 -19.53
N ASP A 57 9.22 7.20 -20.65
CA ASP A 57 7.93 6.54 -20.91
C ASP A 57 8.13 5.04 -21.08
N GLY A 58 7.73 4.28 -20.07
CA GLY A 58 7.61 2.83 -20.10
C GLY A 58 6.16 2.40 -19.92
N GLY A 59 5.19 3.16 -20.44
CA GLY A 59 3.78 2.78 -20.36
C GLY A 59 3.55 1.38 -20.94
N GLY A 60 2.87 0.51 -20.19
CA GLY A 60 2.62 -0.88 -20.58
C GLY A 60 3.82 -1.83 -20.43
N ALA A 61 5.01 -1.32 -20.09
CA ALA A 61 6.22 -2.13 -19.99
C ALA A 61 6.10 -3.23 -18.94
N ARG A 62 6.78 -4.35 -19.20
CA ARG A 62 6.86 -5.52 -18.32
C ARG A 62 8.25 -5.59 -17.70
N PHE A 63 8.28 -5.71 -16.38
CA PHE A 63 9.45 -5.96 -15.57
C PHE A 63 9.22 -7.29 -14.86
N MET A 64 9.79 -8.37 -15.41
CA MET A 64 9.74 -9.71 -14.83
C MET A 64 11.11 -10.07 -14.30
N ASP A 65 11.18 -10.63 -13.10
CA ASP A 65 12.44 -11.06 -12.50
C ASP A 65 13.50 -9.93 -12.48
N CYS A 66 13.05 -8.68 -12.32
CA CYS A 66 13.88 -7.50 -12.42
C CYS A 66 14.31 -6.97 -11.05
N ALA A 67 15.45 -6.27 -11.02
CA ALA A 67 15.83 -5.43 -9.89
C ALA A 67 16.02 -3.98 -10.31
N LEU A 68 15.32 -3.05 -9.66
CA LEU A 68 15.56 -1.61 -9.80
C LEU A 68 16.18 -1.10 -8.50
N THR A 69 17.46 -0.73 -8.54
CA THR A 69 18.23 -0.32 -7.36
C THR A 69 18.70 1.13 -7.50
N GLY A 70 18.24 2.01 -6.61
CA GLY A 70 18.68 3.41 -6.56
C GLY A 70 18.26 4.28 -7.75
N CYS A 71 17.25 3.85 -8.53
CA CYS A 71 16.79 4.59 -9.69
C CYS A 71 15.97 5.83 -9.31
N ALA A 72 16.15 6.92 -10.08
CA ALA A 72 15.31 8.11 -10.01
C ALA A 72 14.14 7.99 -11.00
N LEU A 73 12.91 8.20 -10.55
CA LEU A 73 11.65 8.00 -11.27
C LEU A 73 10.80 9.27 -11.34
N ASP A 74 11.42 10.45 -11.22
CA ASP A 74 10.73 11.74 -11.23
C ASP A 74 9.93 11.93 -12.53
N GLY A 75 8.60 12.01 -12.41
CA GLY A 75 7.70 12.13 -13.57
C GLY A 75 7.77 10.98 -14.58
N THR A 76 8.37 9.83 -14.23
CA THR A 76 8.42 8.66 -15.12
C THR A 76 7.01 8.10 -15.33
N ARG A 77 6.68 7.81 -16.58
CA ARG A 77 5.39 7.28 -17.00
C ARG A 77 5.47 5.76 -17.12
N LEU A 78 4.77 5.07 -16.22
CA LEU A 78 4.68 3.61 -16.12
C LEU A 78 3.21 3.15 -16.02
N ARG A 79 2.28 3.94 -16.59
CA ARG A 79 0.86 3.57 -16.67
C ARG A 79 0.71 2.17 -17.27
N HIS A 80 -0.17 1.34 -16.71
CA HIS A 80 -0.37 -0.05 -17.11
C HIS A 80 0.87 -0.97 -17.05
N ALA A 81 2.01 -0.51 -16.51
CA ALA A 81 3.20 -1.34 -16.40
C ALA A 81 2.95 -2.55 -15.49
N ARG A 82 3.74 -3.60 -15.69
CA ARG A 82 3.62 -4.86 -14.95
C ARG A 82 4.95 -5.20 -14.28
N PHE A 83 4.95 -5.19 -12.96
CA PHE A 83 6.07 -5.68 -12.15
C PHE A 83 5.69 -7.06 -11.62
N LEU A 84 6.45 -8.07 -12.02
CA LEU A 84 6.26 -9.47 -11.67
C LEU A 84 7.55 -9.99 -11.04
N ASP A 85 7.45 -10.62 -9.88
CA ASP A 85 8.59 -11.31 -9.24
C ASP A 85 9.83 -10.39 -9.15
N SER A 86 9.63 -9.13 -8.79
CA SER A 86 10.64 -8.07 -8.93
C SER A 86 10.94 -7.37 -7.61
N VAL A 87 12.16 -6.83 -7.49
CA VAL A 87 12.62 -6.10 -6.30
C VAL A 87 13.01 -4.67 -6.66
N LEU A 88 12.37 -3.69 -6.01
CA LEU A 88 12.65 -2.28 -6.19
C LEU A 88 13.25 -1.74 -4.89
N THR A 89 14.54 -1.40 -4.89
CA THR A 89 15.27 -0.96 -3.69
C THR A 89 15.75 0.47 -3.83
N GLY A 90 15.46 1.31 -2.83
CA GLY A 90 15.97 2.68 -2.75
C GLY A 90 15.52 3.58 -3.90
N ILE A 91 14.42 3.23 -4.59
CA ILE A 91 13.90 4.07 -5.67
C ILE A 91 13.40 5.39 -5.11
N ARG A 92 13.52 6.45 -5.91
CA ARG A 92 13.12 7.79 -5.51
C ARG A 92 12.42 8.50 -6.66
N GLY A 93 11.44 9.35 -6.36
CA GLY A 93 10.82 10.16 -7.39
C GLY A 93 9.58 10.91 -6.92
N VAL A 94 9.31 12.03 -7.58
CA VAL A 94 8.07 12.77 -7.42
C VAL A 94 7.21 12.64 -8.68
N GLY A 95 5.92 12.35 -8.51
CA GLY A 95 4.96 12.30 -9.60
C GLY A 95 5.13 11.10 -10.55
N THR A 96 5.73 10.01 -10.09
CA THR A 96 5.78 8.75 -10.87
C THR A 96 4.37 8.25 -11.15
N ASP A 97 4.06 8.01 -12.43
CA ASP A 97 2.75 7.54 -12.87
C ASP A 97 2.75 6.02 -13.02
N LEU A 98 2.15 5.30 -12.06
CA LEU A 98 1.89 3.87 -12.07
C LEU A 98 0.38 3.59 -12.13
N ALA A 99 -0.40 4.51 -12.72
CA ALA A 99 -1.84 4.35 -12.87
C ALA A 99 -2.17 3.01 -13.56
N GLU A 100 -3.12 2.28 -13.01
CA GLU A 100 -3.58 0.98 -13.53
C GLU A 100 -2.47 -0.07 -13.72
N ALA A 101 -1.32 0.10 -13.05
CA ALA A 101 -0.24 -0.87 -13.07
C ALA A 101 -0.62 -2.16 -12.33
N THR A 102 0.09 -3.25 -12.64
CA THR A 102 0.01 -4.51 -11.89
C THR A 102 1.33 -4.78 -11.19
N LEU A 103 1.30 -4.93 -9.87
CA LEU A 103 2.44 -5.37 -9.07
C LEU A 103 2.05 -6.70 -8.44
N ARG A 104 2.75 -7.76 -8.82
CA ARG A 104 2.50 -9.10 -8.30
C ARG A 104 3.80 -9.74 -7.88
N ASP A 105 3.84 -10.25 -6.64
CA ASP A 105 5.04 -10.82 -6.05
C ASP A 105 6.21 -9.81 -6.07
N VAL A 106 5.98 -8.63 -5.49
CA VAL A 106 6.92 -7.50 -5.55
C VAL A 106 7.37 -7.09 -4.15
N GLU A 107 8.66 -6.81 -4.02
CA GLU A 107 9.22 -6.14 -2.84
C GLU A 107 9.68 -4.73 -3.18
N LEU A 108 9.15 -3.73 -2.48
CA LEU A 108 9.56 -2.33 -2.55
C LEU A 108 10.26 -1.96 -1.23
N LEU A 109 11.56 -1.73 -1.28
CA LEU A 109 12.42 -1.53 -0.12
C LEU A 109 12.96 -0.09 -0.10
N ASP A 110 12.82 0.60 1.03
CA ASP A 110 13.41 1.92 1.30
C ASP A 110 13.10 3.00 0.25
N ALA A 111 11.88 2.97 -0.30
CA ALA A 111 11.45 3.92 -1.32
C ALA A 111 11.24 5.35 -0.76
N ARG A 112 11.60 6.36 -1.55
CA ARG A 112 11.31 7.78 -1.26
C ARG A 112 10.46 8.37 -2.37
N LEU A 113 9.16 8.31 -2.19
CA LEU A 113 8.18 8.60 -3.24
C LEU A 113 7.26 9.73 -2.80
N GLY A 114 6.98 10.66 -3.73
CA GLY A 114 6.06 11.77 -3.48
C GLY A 114 5.04 11.89 -4.61
N GLY A 115 3.75 11.91 -4.30
CA GLY A 115 2.71 12.07 -5.32
C GLY A 115 2.66 10.92 -6.34
N THR A 116 3.11 9.71 -5.98
CA THR A 116 3.05 8.55 -6.87
C THR A 116 1.60 8.16 -7.13
N GLN A 117 1.28 7.96 -8.41
CA GLN A 117 -0.07 7.61 -8.86
C GLN A 117 -0.19 6.10 -9.01
N LEU A 118 -1.05 5.44 -8.24
CA LEU A 118 -1.40 4.01 -8.31
C LEU A 118 -2.92 3.84 -8.40
N HIS A 119 -3.65 4.85 -8.88
CA HIS A 119 -5.10 4.74 -9.00
C HIS A 119 -5.48 3.62 -9.97
N GLY A 120 -6.47 2.82 -9.59
CA GLY A 120 -6.91 1.64 -10.36
C GLY A 120 -5.90 0.49 -10.42
N ALA A 121 -4.73 0.59 -9.78
CA ALA A 121 -3.70 -0.45 -9.82
C ALA A 121 -4.14 -1.75 -9.13
N VAL A 122 -3.48 -2.86 -9.47
CA VAL A 122 -3.64 -4.16 -8.82
C VAL A 122 -2.34 -4.53 -8.13
N LEU A 123 -2.39 -4.67 -6.81
CA LEU A 123 -1.28 -5.11 -5.97
C LEU A 123 -1.65 -6.47 -5.36
N GLU A 124 -0.89 -7.51 -5.69
CA GLU A 124 -1.09 -8.85 -5.14
C GLU A 124 0.21 -9.43 -4.58
N ARG A 125 0.24 -9.78 -3.28
CA ARG A 125 1.45 -10.26 -2.59
C ARG A 125 2.59 -9.26 -2.76
N VAL A 126 2.39 -8.08 -2.16
CA VAL A 126 3.36 -6.98 -2.23
C VAL A 126 3.81 -6.63 -0.82
N VAL A 127 5.12 -6.48 -0.65
CA VAL A 127 5.71 -5.91 0.57
C VAL A 127 6.30 -4.55 0.24
N ILE A 128 5.88 -3.53 0.97
CA ILE A 128 6.51 -2.22 0.97
C ILE A 128 7.16 -2.05 2.35
N ARG A 129 8.49 -2.04 2.40
CA ARG A 129 9.26 -1.98 3.64
C ARG A 129 10.12 -0.73 3.68
N GLY A 130 10.04 0.00 4.78
CA GLY A 130 10.82 1.21 4.99
C GLY A 130 10.35 2.36 4.12
N GLY A 131 11.11 3.44 4.14
CA GLY A 131 10.88 4.58 3.27
C GLY A 131 9.81 5.58 3.74
N LYS A 132 9.74 6.68 2.97
CA LYS A 132 8.78 7.76 3.17
C LYS A 132 8.01 7.95 1.87
N ILE A 133 6.69 7.79 1.94
CA ILE A 133 5.81 7.88 0.78
C ILE A 133 4.74 8.93 1.09
N ASP A 134 4.90 10.08 0.46
CA ASP A 134 3.99 11.22 0.61
C ASP A 134 2.98 11.23 -0.54
N TYR A 135 1.71 11.53 -0.28
CA TYR A 135 0.64 11.69 -1.27
C TYR A 135 0.46 10.47 -2.19
N LEU A 136 0.49 9.26 -1.62
CA LEU A 136 0.30 8.02 -2.36
C LEU A 136 -1.15 7.87 -2.82
N ASN A 137 -1.41 7.97 -4.13
CA ASN A 137 -2.76 7.82 -4.66
C ASN A 137 -3.06 6.35 -4.98
N LEU A 138 -3.84 5.68 -4.16
CA LEU A 138 -4.33 4.30 -4.33
C LEU A 138 -5.84 4.26 -4.63
N ARG A 139 -6.43 5.36 -5.10
CA ARG A 139 -7.87 5.43 -5.38
C ARG A 139 -8.30 4.30 -6.32
N GLN A 140 -9.41 3.63 -6.00
CA GLN A 140 -9.96 2.51 -6.79
C GLN A 140 -9.02 1.31 -6.98
N ALA A 141 -7.84 1.29 -6.34
CA ALA A 141 -6.89 0.19 -6.45
C ALA A 141 -7.45 -1.09 -5.79
N ARG A 142 -6.90 -2.23 -6.19
CA ARG A 142 -7.17 -3.53 -5.59
C ARG A 142 -5.91 -4.03 -4.90
N LEU A 143 -5.92 -4.07 -3.58
CA LEU A 143 -4.83 -4.55 -2.76
C LEU A 143 -5.25 -5.89 -2.16
N ARG A 144 -4.47 -6.93 -2.45
CA ARG A 144 -4.67 -8.26 -1.89
C ARG A 144 -3.35 -8.79 -1.38
N ASP A 145 -3.29 -9.21 -0.12
CA ASP A 145 -2.04 -9.67 0.50
C ASP A 145 -0.94 -8.59 0.42
N VAL A 146 -1.19 -7.41 0.98
CA VAL A 146 -0.22 -6.31 0.95
C VAL A 146 0.25 -6.00 2.37
N VAL A 147 1.56 -5.88 2.54
CA VAL A 147 2.16 -5.50 3.82
C VAL A 147 2.91 -4.19 3.65
N PHE A 148 2.53 -3.19 4.44
CA PHE A 148 3.35 -2.00 4.68
C PHE A 148 4.10 -2.22 5.99
N GLU A 149 5.42 -2.16 5.98
CA GLU A 149 6.28 -2.46 7.12
C GLU A 149 7.29 -1.33 7.35
N SER A 150 7.31 -0.72 8.53
CA SER A 150 8.24 0.37 8.88
C SER A 150 8.18 1.58 7.93
N CYS A 151 7.01 1.86 7.34
CA CYS A 151 6.82 2.98 6.41
C CYS A 151 6.30 4.23 7.11
N VAL A 152 6.71 5.40 6.62
CA VAL A 152 6.02 6.66 6.89
C VAL A 152 5.16 7.00 5.68
N LEU A 153 3.83 6.92 5.84
CA LEU A 153 2.86 7.23 4.81
C LEU A 153 2.16 8.54 5.18
N VAL A 154 2.38 9.60 4.40
CA VAL A 154 1.75 10.90 4.62
C VAL A 154 0.69 11.13 3.56
N GLU A 155 -0.55 11.33 4.00
CA GLU A 155 -1.73 11.52 3.15
C GLU A 155 -1.90 10.42 2.07
N PRO A 156 -1.85 9.12 2.43
CA PRO A 156 -2.21 8.08 1.48
C PRO A 156 -3.73 8.10 1.22
N ASP A 157 -4.12 8.07 -0.06
CA ASP A 157 -5.51 8.10 -0.50
C ASP A 157 -5.95 6.72 -0.99
N PHE A 158 -6.75 6.01 -0.19
CA PHE A 158 -7.36 4.72 -0.52
C PHE A 158 -8.80 4.87 -1.03
N GLY A 159 -9.17 6.04 -1.58
CA GLY A 159 -10.52 6.39 -1.98
C GLY A 159 -11.16 5.37 -2.92
N GLY A 160 -12.16 4.62 -2.43
CA GLY A 160 -12.84 3.55 -3.16
C GLY A 160 -11.98 2.33 -3.50
N ALA A 161 -10.82 2.19 -2.87
CA ALA A 161 -9.97 1.02 -2.99
C ALA A 161 -10.62 -0.21 -2.34
N ARG A 162 -10.20 -1.40 -2.78
CA ARG A 162 -10.54 -2.68 -2.14
C ARG A 162 -9.30 -3.25 -1.48
N LEU A 163 -9.33 -3.41 -0.17
CA LEU A 163 -8.24 -3.94 0.63
C LEU A 163 -8.65 -5.29 1.20
N GLU A 164 -7.92 -6.35 0.85
CA GLU A 164 -8.14 -7.72 1.34
C GLU A 164 -6.84 -8.29 1.91
N ARG A 165 -6.80 -8.61 3.21
CA ARG A 165 -5.58 -9.07 3.91
C ARG A 165 -4.44 -8.06 3.74
N VAL A 166 -4.64 -6.88 4.31
CA VAL A 166 -3.65 -5.79 4.28
C VAL A 166 -3.16 -5.51 5.70
N GLU A 167 -1.85 -5.42 5.87
CA GLU A 167 -1.21 -5.22 7.17
C GLU A 167 -0.39 -3.93 7.18
N PHE A 168 -0.47 -3.19 8.29
CA PHE A 168 0.39 -2.05 8.58
C PHE A 168 1.19 -2.37 9.85
N VAL A 169 2.48 -2.64 9.70
CA VAL A 169 3.39 -3.07 10.76
C VAL A 169 4.44 -1.99 11.01
N ASP A 170 4.49 -1.44 12.21
CA ASP A 170 5.42 -0.37 12.60
C ASP A 170 5.35 0.86 11.68
N CYS A 171 4.18 1.14 11.12
CA CYS A 171 3.94 2.23 10.18
C CYS A 171 3.37 3.47 10.86
N ALA A 172 3.74 4.64 10.35
CA ALA A 172 3.04 5.89 10.65
C ALA A 172 2.11 6.24 9.49
N LEU A 173 0.80 6.15 9.72
CA LEU A 173 -0.25 6.56 8.78
C LEU A 173 -0.73 7.96 9.17
N LYS A 174 -0.31 8.98 8.44
CA LYS A 174 -0.69 10.38 8.71
C LYS A 174 -1.76 10.81 7.73
N SER A 175 -2.93 11.20 8.23
CA SER A 175 -4.03 11.71 7.40
C SER A 175 -4.45 10.75 6.28
N ALA A 176 -4.57 9.45 6.57
CA ALA A 176 -5.02 8.45 5.60
C ALA A 176 -6.50 8.65 5.25
N ASP A 177 -6.84 8.55 3.97
CA ASP A 177 -8.24 8.62 3.50
C ASP A 177 -8.74 7.25 3.06
N PHE A 178 -9.77 6.73 3.73
CA PHE A 178 -10.45 5.48 3.39
C PHE A 178 -11.85 5.71 2.78
N THR A 179 -12.17 6.92 2.34
CA THR A 179 -13.49 7.28 1.82
C THR A 179 -13.92 6.31 0.72
N ALA A 180 -15.13 5.76 0.83
CA ALA A 180 -15.69 4.74 -0.07
C ALA A 180 -14.89 3.42 -0.20
N ALA A 181 -13.81 3.22 0.57
CA ALA A 181 -13.04 1.99 0.52
C ALA A 181 -13.84 0.79 1.07
N THR A 182 -13.44 -0.41 0.67
CA THR A 182 -13.93 -1.68 1.23
C THR A 182 -12.76 -2.43 1.85
N LEU A 183 -12.89 -2.78 3.13
CA LEU A 183 -11.84 -3.45 3.89
C LEU A 183 -12.32 -4.86 4.27
N ALA A 184 -11.46 -5.84 4.08
CA ALA A 184 -11.65 -7.21 4.54
C ALA A 184 -10.33 -7.74 5.08
N ASP A 185 -10.32 -8.18 6.35
CA ASP A 185 -9.10 -8.66 7.00
C ASP A 185 -7.97 -7.61 6.98
N VAL A 186 -8.25 -6.35 7.34
CA VAL A 186 -7.21 -5.30 7.41
C VAL A 186 -6.70 -5.16 8.84
N ASP A 187 -5.40 -5.29 9.05
CA ASP A 187 -4.78 -5.15 10.36
C ASP A 187 -4.09 -3.79 10.50
N LEU A 188 -4.69 -2.91 11.30
CA LEU A 188 -4.14 -1.60 11.63
C LEU A 188 -3.43 -1.61 12.99
N ARG A 189 -3.50 -2.69 13.77
CA ARG A 189 -2.97 -2.72 15.16
C ARG A 189 -1.47 -2.42 15.24
N GLY A 190 -0.71 -2.77 14.19
CA GLY A 190 0.72 -2.52 14.09
C GLY A 190 1.08 -1.08 13.67
N ALA A 191 0.11 -0.26 13.25
CA ALA A 191 0.38 1.15 12.96
C ALA A 191 0.65 1.91 14.27
N VAL A 192 1.85 2.48 14.38
CA VAL A 192 2.27 3.28 15.56
C VAL A 192 1.62 4.65 15.59
N GLU A 193 1.17 5.15 14.43
CA GLU A 193 0.38 6.37 14.28
C GLU A 193 -0.74 6.10 13.29
N LEU A 194 -1.97 6.48 13.65
CA LEU A 194 -3.16 6.30 12.83
C LEU A 194 -3.99 7.59 12.80
N GLY A 195 -3.58 8.51 11.94
CA GLY A 195 -4.35 9.71 11.60
C GLY A 195 -5.24 9.45 10.39
N LEU A 196 -6.52 9.84 10.47
CA LEU A 196 -7.48 9.71 9.39
C LEU A 196 -7.91 11.08 8.88
N ALA A 197 -7.90 11.25 7.56
CA ALA A 197 -8.48 12.41 6.89
C ALA A 197 -9.95 12.18 6.51
N GLY A 198 -10.34 10.92 6.29
CA GLY A 198 -11.69 10.55 5.87
C GLY A 198 -11.94 9.03 5.90
N GLY A 199 -13.20 8.63 5.76
CA GLY A 199 -13.59 7.22 5.67
C GLY A 199 -13.59 6.46 7.00
N VAL A 200 -13.77 7.13 8.14
CA VAL A 200 -13.87 6.45 9.44
C VAL A 200 -15.06 5.48 9.50
N ASP A 201 -16.14 5.80 8.79
CA ASP A 201 -17.32 4.96 8.58
C ASP A 201 -17.05 3.72 7.70
N ARG A 202 -15.89 3.67 7.02
CA ARG A 202 -15.45 2.57 6.15
C ARG A 202 -14.53 1.57 6.84
N LEU A 203 -14.17 1.79 8.11
CA LEU A 203 -13.25 0.91 8.85
C LEU A 203 -13.86 -0.47 9.21
N SER A 204 -15.09 -0.76 8.80
CA SER A 204 -15.65 -2.11 8.91
C SER A 204 -14.76 -3.11 8.16
N GLY A 205 -14.32 -4.16 8.86
CA GLY A 205 -13.38 -5.16 8.35
C GLY A 205 -11.91 -4.88 8.70
N ALA A 206 -11.61 -3.73 9.32
CA ALA A 206 -10.33 -3.47 9.95
C ALA A 206 -10.30 -3.93 11.42
N VAL A 207 -9.12 -4.20 11.94
CA VAL A 207 -8.88 -4.39 13.38
C VAL A 207 -7.89 -3.36 13.87
N ILE A 208 -8.26 -2.68 14.96
CA ILE A 208 -7.48 -1.66 15.66
C ILE A 208 -7.21 -2.10 17.10
N SER A 209 -6.21 -1.50 17.74
CA SER A 209 -5.91 -1.72 19.16
C SER A 209 -6.82 -0.87 20.06
N ALA A 210 -6.84 -1.18 21.36
CA ALA A 210 -7.57 -0.37 22.34
C ALA A 210 -7.02 1.05 22.45
N ALA A 211 -5.70 1.24 22.30
CA ALA A 211 -5.07 2.56 22.29
C ALA A 211 -5.55 3.37 21.07
N GLN A 212 -5.52 2.76 19.88
CA GLN A 212 -6.00 3.39 18.65
C GLN A 212 -7.48 3.76 18.72
N LEU A 213 -8.31 2.97 19.42
CA LEU A 213 -9.71 3.34 19.64
C LEU A 213 -9.85 4.64 20.44
N LEU A 214 -8.99 4.86 21.44
CA LEU A 214 -8.97 6.11 22.22
C LEU A 214 -8.51 7.27 21.34
N ASP A 215 -7.47 7.06 20.53
CA ASP A 215 -6.95 8.08 19.61
C ASP A 215 -7.99 8.47 18.55
N LEU A 216 -8.78 7.50 18.07
CA LEU A 216 -9.85 7.71 17.10
C LEU A 216 -11.18 8.16 17.71
N ALA A 217 -11.33 8.18 19.04
CA ALA A 217 -12.59 8.52 19.69
C ALA A 217 -13.16 9.88 19.26
N PRO A 218 -12.36 10.95 19.08
CA PRO A 218 -12.87 12.24 18.61
C PRO A 218 -13.46 12.17 17.20
N VAL A 219 -12.79 11.49 16.26
CA VAL A 219 -13.27 11.38 14.87
C VAL A 219 -14.48 10.46 14.77
N LEU A 220 -14.54 9.39 15.57
CA LEU A 220 -15.72 8.51 15.67
C LEU A 220 -16.92 9.24 16.27
N ALA A 221 -16.71 10.06 17.32
CA ALA A 221 -17.76 10.86 17.91
C ALA A 221 -18.31 11.89 16.90
N ALA A 222 -17.42 12.57 16.17
CA ALA A 222 -17.80 13.51 15.13
C ALA A 222 -18.63 12.84 14.01
N GLU A 223 -18.22 11.65 13.55
CA GLU A 223 -18.96 10.87 12.53
C GLU A 223 -20.37 10.50 13.00
N LEU A 224 -20.53 10.19 14.29
CA LEU A 224 -21.82 9.90 14.91
C LEU A 224 -22.65 11.16 15.21
N GLY A 225 -22.13 12.36 14.91
CA GLY A 225 -22.78 13.64 15.21
C GLY A 225 -22.79 13.97 16.71
N LEU A 226 -21.93 13.34 17.51
CA LEU A 226 -21.81 13.60 18.94
C LEU A 226 -21.00 14.87 19.19
N ARG A 227 -21.51 15.72 20.08
CA ARG A 227 -20.77 16.84 20.65
C ARG A 227 -20.07 16.35 21.93
N VAL A 228 -18.74 16.42 21.95
CA VAL A 228 -17.93 16.07 23.13
C VAL A 228 -17.55 17.35 23.86
N GLU A 229 -17.87 17.42 25.15
CA GLU A 229 -17.49 18.51 26.05
C GLU A 229 -16.44 18.00 27.05
N GLY A 230 -15.45 18.85 27.38
CA GLY A 230 -14.33 18.52 28.25
C GLY A 230 -14.57 18.82 29.72
#